data_AF-A0AAV5USY4-F1
#
_entry.id   AF-A0AAV5USY4-F1
#
_cell.length_a   1.000
_cell.length_b   1.000
_cell.length_c   1.000
_cell.angle_alpha   90.00
_cell.angle_beta   90.00
_cell.angle_gamma   90.00
#
_symmetry.space_group_name_H-M   'P 1'
#
loop_
_entity.id
_entity.type
_entity.pdbx_description
1 polymer ?
#
loop_
_entity_poly.entity_id
_entity_poly.type
_entity_poly.pdbx_seq_one_letter_code
_entity_poly.pdbx_strand_id
1 'polypeptide(L)'
;WNSSEIWVDMVIILDTSEAMGDDSLAAASSLVESLVGNGGLSTDLSAPFSTRVGVIAMAKDAKVLYDLNMKKNDRVKAQLTKGLGSIDISKAFDAANGMLTRGLQSRPERANHRQIIYYATDSDS
;
A
#
# COMPACT_ATOMS: atom_id res chain seq x y z
N TRP A 1 -9.34 -23.26 -2.30
CA TRP A 1 -8.34 -22.25 -1.89
C TRP A 1 -8.91 -21.51 -0.70
N ASN A 2 -8.29 -21.57 0.48
CA ASN A 2 -8.79 -20.92 1.69
C ASN A 2 -8.11 -19.55 1.85
N SER A 3 -8.79 -18.48 1.46
CA SER A 3 -8.31 -17.09 1.61
C SER A 3 -8.11 -16.67 3.08
N SER A 4 -8.63 -17.47 4.02
CA SER A 4 -8.52 -17.30 5.47
C SER A 4 -7.19 -17.82 6.05
N GLU A 5 -6.30 -18.40 5.25
CA GLU A 5 -5.00 -18.94 5.71
C GLU A 5 -3.79 -18.14 5.21
N ILE A 6 -4.02 -17.08 4.42
CA ILE A 6 -2.94 -16.30 3.82
C ILE A 6 -2.74 -15.03 4.65
N TRP A 7 -1.64 -14.98 5.39
CA TRP A 7 -1.27 -13.82 6.22
C TRP A 7 -0.20 -13.01 5.50
N VAL A 8 -0.59 -11.83 5.01
CA VAL A 8 0.30 -10.95 4.26
C VAL A 8 0.34 -9.57 4.89
N ASP A 9 1.53 -9.01 4.99
CA ASP A 9 1.70 -7.58 5.16
C ASP A 9 2.07 -6.99 3.81
N MET A 10 1.18 -6.20 3.24
CA MET A 10 1.36 -5.62 1.91
C MET A 10 1.47 -4.10 2.03
N VAL A 11 2.50 -3.53 1.42
CA VAL A 11 2.63 -2.09 1.23
C VAL A 11 2.48 -1.78 -0.24
N ILE A 12 1.51 -0.96 -0.58
CA ILE A 12 1.25 -0.52 -1.95
C ILE A 12 1.77 0.90 -2.11
N ILE A 13 2.67 1.08 -3.05
CA ILE A 13 3.27 2.36 -3.40
C ILE A 13 2.61 2.83 -4.69
N LEU A 14 1.88 3.94 -4.60
CA LEU A 14 1.18 4.57 -5.71
C LEU A 14 2.01 5.74 -6.21
N ASP A 15 2.39 5.69 -7.48
CA ASP A 15 2.90 6.86 -8.17
C ASP A 15 1.82 7.96 -8.23
N THR A 16 2.21 9.16 -7.82
CA THR A 16 1.38 10.37 -7.82
C THR A 16 2.08 11.52 -8.56
N SER A 17 3.07 11.22 -9.40
CA SER A 17 3.67 12.17 -10.33
C SER A 17 2.65 12.63 -11.37
N GLU A 18 2.95 13.70 -12.11
CA GLU A 18 2.10 14.11 -13.23
C GLU A 18 2.05 13.06 -14.35
N ALA A 19 3.07 12.21 -14.48
CA ALA A 19 3.13 11.18 -15.52
C ALA A 19 2.09 10.06 -15.30
N MET A 20 1.69 9.80 -14.04
CA MET A 20 0.63 8.84 -13.73
C MET A 20 -0.71 9.23 -14.36
N GLY A 21 -1.02 10.53 -14.41
CA GLY A 21 -2.33 11.02 -14.86
C GLY A 21 -3.50 10.67 -13.91
N ASP A 22 -4.59 11.42 -14.02
CA ASP A 22 -5.72 11.30 -13.07
C ASP A 22 -6.46 9.96 -13.23
N ASP A 23 -6.65 9.51 -14.47
CA ASP A 23 -7.37 8.26 -14.77
C ASP A 23 -6.60 7.03 -14.28
N SER A 24 -5.29 6.94 -14.52
CA SER A 24 -4.48 5.80 -14.05
C SER A 24 -4.35 5.81 -12.53
N LEU A 25 -4.21 7.00 -11.91
CA LEU A 25 -4.18 7.11 -10.44
C LEU A 25 -5.52 6.67 -9.82
N ALA A 26 -6.65 7.05 -10.43
CA ALA A 26 -7.97 6.61 -10.00
C ALA A 26 -8.15 5.10 -10.15
N ALA A 27 -7.67 4.52 -11.26
CA ALA A 27 -7.69 3.09 -11.49
C ALA A 27 -6.83 2.33 -10.46
N ALA A 28 -5.60 2.79 -10.21
CA ALA A 28 -4.72 2.20 -9.20
C ALA A 28 -5.33 2.28 -7.80
N SER A 29 -5.91 3.42 -7.43
CA SER A 29 -6.62 3.61 -6.16
C SER A 29 -7.81 2.65 -6.02
N SER A 30 -8.61 2.50 -7.07
CA SER A 30 -9.75 1.57 -7.12
C SER A 30 -9.30 0.11 -6.98
N LEU A 31 -8.18 -0.28 -7.60
CA LEU A 31 -7.60 -1.62 -7.44
C LEU A 31 -7.22 -1.89 -5.98
N VAL A 32 -6.57 -0.94 -5.31
CA VAL A 32 -6.23 -1.05 -3.87
C VAL A 32 -7.49 -1.21 -3.01
N GLU A 33 -8.51 -0.40 -3.25
CA GLU A 33 -9.78 -0.49 -2.53
C GLU A 33 -10.49 -1.82 -2.78
N SER A 34 -10.43 -2.35 -4.01
CA SER A 34 -11.01 -3.64 -4.36
C SER A 34 -10.30 -4.82 -3.67
N LEU A 35 -8.98 -4.73 -3.52
CA LEU A 35 -8.16 -5.73 -2.81
C LEU A 35 -8.53 -5.84 -1.33
N VAL A 36 -8.91 -4.72 -0.73
CA VAL A 36 -9.30 -4.59 0.68
C VAL A 36 -10.82 -4.77 0.89
N GLY A 37 -11.60 -4.74 -0.19
CA GLY A 37 -13.07 -4.70 -0.20
C GLY A 37 -13.80 -6.05 -0.08
N ASN A 38 -15.10 -6.04 -0.42
CA ASN A 38 -16.03 -7.18 -0.39
C ASN A 38 -15.65 -8.28 -1.41
N GLY A 39 -14.66 -9.10 -1.09
CA GLY A 39 -14.23 -10.25 -1.92
C GLY A 39 -12.72 -10.50 -1.93
N GLY A 40 -11.92 -9.61 -1.33
CA GLY A 40 -10.46 -9.70 -1.28
C GLY A 40 -9.91 -10.23 0.04
N LEU A 41 -8.90 -9.54 0.57
CA LEU A 41 -8.15 -9.92 1.78
C LEU A 41 -8.88 -9.46 3.05
N SER A 42 -8.92 -10.29 4.09
CA SER A 42 -9.49 -9.89 5.39
C SER A 42 -8.57 -8.87 6.06
N THR A 43 -9.01 -7.62 6.16
CA THR A 43 -8.31 -6.53 6.88
C THR A 43 -8.79 -6.35 8.32
N ASP A 44 -9.55 -7.33 8.83
CA ASP A 44 -9.94 -7.34 10.23
C ASP A 44 -8.74 -7.68 11.13
N LEU A 45 -8.11 -6.64 11.68
CA LEU A 45 -6.95 -6.76 12.55
C LEU A 45 -7.21 -7.51 13.86
N SER A 46 -8.48 -7.79 14.19
CA SER A 46 -8.88 -8.60 15.34
C SER A 46 -8.92 -10.10 15.03
N ALA A 47 -8.98 -10.47 13.75
CA ALA A 47 -8.90 -11.86 13.32
C ALA A 47 -7.46 -12.38 13.44
N PRO A 48 -7.26 -13.62 13.93
CA PRO A 48 -5.93 -14.24 13.99
C PRO A 48 -5.33 -14.39 12.59
N PHE A 49 -6.18 -14.52 11.57
CA PHE A 49 -5.81 -14.65 10.18
C PHE A 49 -6.22 -13.40 9.37
N SER A 50 -5.36 -12.38 9.37
CA SER A 50 -5.62 -11.11 8.67
C SER A 50 -4.42 -10.59 7.87
N THR A 51 -4.77 -9.92 6.77
CA THR A 51 -3.87 -9.13 5.93
C THR A 51 -3.83 -7.71 6.44
N ARG A 52 -2.64 -7.14 6.50
CA ARG A 52 -2.45 -5.71 6.76
C ARG A 52 -2.05 -5.02 5.47
N VAL A 53 -2.77 -3.96 5.11
CA VAL A 53 -2.47 -3.18 3.91
C VAL A 53 -2.04 -1.78 4.31
N GLY A 54 -0.84 -1.42 3.89
CA GLY A 54 -0.31 -0.06 3.93
C GLY A 54 -0.34 0.55 2.54
N VAL A 55 -0.48 1.86 2.47
CA VAL A 55 -0.51 2.61 1.21
C VAL A 55 0.37 3.84 1.34
N ILE A 56 1.24 4.03 0.36
CA ILE A 56 2.16 5.18 0.26
C ILE A 56 1.89 5.86 -1.08
N ALA A 57 1.72 7.18 -1.05
CA ALA A 57 1.79 8.01 -2.25
C ALA A 57 3.26 8.40 -2.48
N MET A 58 3.76 8.15 -3.68
CA MET A 58 5.12 8.42 -4.12
C MET A 58 5.10 9.55 -5.15
N ALA A 59 5.84 10.60 -4.86
CA ALA A 59 6.24 11.61 -5.83
C ALA A 59 7.71 11.94 -5.55
N LYS A 60 8.07 13.22 -5.34
CA LYS A 60 9.39 13.63 -4.84
C LYS A 60 9.69 13.14 -3.41
N ASP A 61 8.63 13.00 -2.62
CA ASP A 61 8.67 12.49 -1.25
C ASP A 61 7.65 11.37 -1.09
N ALA A 62 7.88 10.49 -0.10
CA ALA A 62 6.98 9.40 0.23
C ALA A 62 5.99 9.83 1.32
N LYS A 63 4.69 9.79 1.01
CA LYS A 63 3.63 10.11 1.97
C LYS A 63 2.85 8.86 2.33
N VAL A 64 2.89 8.49 3.61
CA VAL A 64 2.07 7.39 4.13
C VAL A 64 0.60 7.82 4.18
N LEU A 65 -0.26 7.09 3.46
CA LEU A 65 -1.71 7.25 3.51
C LEU A 65 -2.35 6.29 4.51
N TYR A 66 -1.83 5.05 4.56
CA TYR A 66 -2.23 4.01 5.52
C TYR A 66 -0.98 3.27 6.01
N ASP A 67 -0.85 3.09 7.32
CA ASP A 67 0.30 2.45 7.98
C ASP A 67 -0.09 1.03 8.42
N LEU A 68 -0.18 0.10 7.47
CA LEU A 68 -0.64 -1.28 7.66
C LEU A 68 -2.03 -1.41 8.33
N ASN A 69 -2.87 -0.39 8.17
CA ASN A 69 -4.13 -0.26 8.89
C ASN A 69 -5.33 0.09 7.99
N MET A 70 -5.19 -0.04 6.66
CA MET A 70 -6.30 0.18 5.75
C MET A 70 -7.41 -0.86 5.98
N LYS A 71 -8.64 -0.37 6.14
CA LYS A 71 -9.84 -1.18 6.38
C LYS A 71 -10.70 -1.27 5.13
N LYS A 72 -11.57 -2.26 5.10
CA LYS A 72 -12.53 -2.54 4.02
C LYS A 72 -13.32 -1.34 3.45
N ASN A 73 -13.68 -0.37 4.29
CA ASN A 73 -14.48 0.79 3.88
C ASN A 73 -13.64 2.04 3.64
N ASP A 74 -12.32 1.95 3.83
CA ASP A 74 -11.41 3.06 3.61
C ASP A 74 -11.26 3.34 2.12
N ARG A 75 -10.97 4.60 1.81
CA ARG A 75 -10.77 5.08 0.43
C ARG A 75 -9.38 5.63 0.27
N VAL A 76 -8.72 5.32 -0.83
CA VAL A 76 -7.41 5.86 -1.15
C VAL A 76 -7.58 7.30 -1.62
N LYS A 77 -7.10 8.24 -0.79
CA LYS A 77 -7.14 9.69 -1.09
C LYS A 77 -5.78 10.15 -1.62
N ALA A 78 -5.34 9.55 -2.71
CA ALA A 78 -4.15 10.00 -3.44
C ALA A 78 -4.52 11.14 -4.39
N GLN A 79 -3.58 12.06 -4.63
CA GLN A 79 -3.75 13.18 -5.54
C GLN A 79 -2.46 13.35 -6.34
N LEU A 80 -2.58 13.72 -7.61
CA LEU A 80 -1.41 14.06 -8.42
C LEU A 80 -0.68 15.26 -7.80
N THR A 81 0.63 15.16 -7.75
CA THR A 81 1.50 16.25 -7.31
C THR A 81 1.97 17.01 -8.55
N LYS A 82 1.42 18.21 -8.72
CA LYS A 82 1.71 19.05 -9.89
C LYS A 82 3.13 19.61 -9.86
N GLY A 83 3.72 19.80 -11.04
CA GLY A 83 5.05 20.36 -11.26
C GLY A 83 6.21 19.42 -10.91
N LEU A 84 5.95 18.12 -10.76
CA LEU A 84 6.97 17.11 -10.50
C LEU A 84 7.10 16.17 -11.71
N GLY A 85 8.22 16.30 -12.42
CA GLY A 85 8.58 15.43 -13.54
C GLY A 85 9.36 14.18 -13.14
N SER A 86 9.55 13.91 -11.85
CA SER A 86 10.27 12.73 -11.37
C SER A 86 9.73 12.19 -10.05
N ILE A 87 9.91 10.88 -9.86
CA ILE A 87 9.59 10.13 -8.65
C ILE A 87 10.87 9.77 -7.89
N ASP A 88 10.75 9.54 -6.58
CA ASP A 88 11.84 9.02 -5.74
C ASP A 88 11.45 7.65 -5.17
N ILE A 89 11.80 6.60 -5.92
CA ILE A 89 11.52 5.21 -5.55
C ILE A 89 12.27 4.81 -4.28
N SER A 90 13.48 5.33 -4.07
CA SER A 90 14.30 5.00 -2.90
C SER A 90 13.62 5.46 -1.61
N LYS A 91 13.12 6.70 -1.56
CA LYS A 91 12.36 7.18 -0.39
C LYS A 91 11.08 6.39 -0.16
N ALA A 92 10.37 6.03 -1.23
CA ALA A 92 9.15 5.24 -1.12
C ALA A 92 9.44 3.82 -0.59
N PHE A 93 10.53 3.20 -1.06
CA PHE A 93 11.00 1.92 -0.57
C PHE A 93 11.42 1.99 0.90
N ASP A 94 12.19 3.00 1.31
CA ASP A 94 12.61 3.20 2.70
C ASP A 94 11.41 3.39 3.63
N ALA A 95 10.41 4.16 3.18
CA ALA A 95 9.15 4.32 3.91
C ALA A 95 8.39 3.00 4.05
N ALA A 96 8.32 2.18 2.99
CA ALA A 96 7.68 0.88 3.00
C ALA A 96 8.41 -0.14 3.90
N ASN A 97 9.74 -0.19 3.82
CA ASN A 97 10.56 -1.07 4.66
C ASN A 97 10.47 -0.67 6.14
N GLY A 98 10.50 0.63 6.43
CA GLY A 98 10.27 1.16 7.77
C GLY A 98 8.88 0.82 8.31
N MET A 99 7.85 0.89 7.47
CA MET A 99 6.48 0.49 7.79
C MET A 99 6.39 -1.01 8.14
N LEU A 100 6.96 -1.89 7.32
CA LEU A 100 7.01 -3.33 7.57
C LEU A 100 7.78 -3.66 8.85
N THR A 101 8.90 -2.98 9.08
CA THR A 101 9.73 -3.16 10.29
C THR A 101 8.94 -2.79 11.56
N ARG A 102 8.30 -1.61 11.59
CA ARG A 102 7.44 -1.20 12.71
C ARG A 102 6.22 -2.12 12.87
N GLY A 103 5.67 -2.57 11.74
CA GLY A 103 4.58 -3.54 11.70
C GLY A 103 4.94 -4.88 12.34
N LEU A 104 6.18 -5.35 12.17
CA LEU A 104 6.69 -6.55 12.83
C LEU A 104 6.99 -6.30 14.31
N GLN A 105 7.58 -5.15 14.66
CA GLN A 105 7.85 -4.80 16.06
C GLN A 105 6.57 -4.72 16.91
N SER A 106 5.49 -4.18 16.33
CA SER A 106 4.17 -4.09 16.99
C SER A 106 3.42 -5.42 17.05
N ARG A 107 3.75 -6.37 16.16
CA ARG A 107 3.14 -7.70 16.08
C ARG A 107 4.21 -8.78 15.80
N PRO A 108 5.06 -9.11 16.79
CA PRO A 108 6.19 -10.03 16.60
C PRO A 108 5.78 -11.45 16.22
N GLU A 109 4.55 -11.86 16.55
CA GLU A 109 3.97 -13.13 16.12
C GLU A 109 3.92 -13.28 14.60
N ARG A 110 4.06 -12.17 13.86
CA ARG A 110 4.04 -12.11 12.40
C ARG A 110 5.40 -12.31 11.73
N ALA A 111 6.43 -12.75 12.45
CA ALA A 111 7.81 -12.87 11.94
C ALA A 111 7.96 -13.74 10.68
N ASN A 112 7.12 -14.76 10.52
CA ASN A 112 7.18 -15.69 9.38
C ASN A 112 6.16 -15.35 8.27
N HIS A 113 5.51 -14.19 8.36
CA HIS A 113 4.45 -13.82 7.42
C HIS A 113 5.05 -13.26 6.14
N ARG A 114 4.32 -13.40 5.03
CA ARG A 114 4.81 -12.89 3.75
C ARG A 114 4.69 -11.38 3.73
N GLN A 115 5.81 -10.70 3.46
CA GLN A 115 5.85 -9.27 3.24
C GLN A 115 5.93 -8.98 1.74
N ILE A 116 5.11 -8.06 1.26
CA ILE A 116 5.03 -7.69 -0.16
C ILE A 116 5.07 -6.17 -0.28
N ILE A 117 5.93 -5.67 -1.16
CA ILE A 117 5.91 -4.28 -1.61
C ILE A 117 5.48 -4.29 -3.08
N TYR A 118 4.40 -3.59 -3.40
CA TYR A 118 3.85 -3.51 -4.75
C TYR A 118 3.89 -2.07 -5.24
N TYR A 119 4.46 -1.85 -6.43
CA TYR A 119 4.54 -0.54 -7.06
C TYR A 119 3.48 -0.44 -8.17
N ALA A 120 2.69 0.62 -8.15
CA ALA A 120 1.85 1.03 -9.27
C ALA A 120 2.40 2.36 -9.80
N THR A 121 3.11 2.30 -10.94
CA THR A 121 3.82 3.45 -11.53
C THR A 121 3.61 3.49 -13.03
N ASP A 122 3.50 4.70 -13.57
CA ASP A 122 3.53 5.00 -15.01
C ASP A 122 4.74 5.89 -15.37
N SER A 123 5.54 6.28 -14.35
CA SER A 123 6.79 6.98 -14.55
C SER A 123 7.94 6.00 -14.77
N ASP A 124 8.82 6.32 -15.71
CA ASP A 124 10.16 5.74 -15.78
C ASP A 124 10.99 6.22 -14.57
N SER A 125 11.70 5.27 -13.95
CA SER A 125 12.56 5.48 -12.77
C SER A 125 13.89 6.13 -13.10
#